data_AF-A0A925CAQ6-F1
#
_entry.id   AF-A0A925CAQ6-F1
#
_cell.length_a   1.000
_cell.length_b   1.000
_cell.length_c   1.000
_cell.angle_alpha   90.00
_cell.angle_beta   90.00
_cell.angle_gamma   90.00
#
_symmetry.space_group_name_H-M   'P 1'
#
loop_
_entity.id
_entity.type
_entity.pdbx_description
1 polymer ?
#
loop_
_entity_poly.entity_id
_entity_poly.type
_entity_poly.pdbx_seq_one_letter_code
_entity_poly.pdbx_strand_id
1 'polypeptide(L)' 'MKGDDIRKLNDEEIGVELARLRGETLARRTKAVSEKIENTSQTTNIRRHIARLLTEQTVRRKATVAR' A
#
# COMPACT_ATOMS: atom_id res chain seq x y z
N MET A 1 -8.00 1.75 2.62
CA MET A 1 -8.45 1.73 1.22
C MET A 1 -9.29 0.51 0.95
N LYS A 2 -10.54 0.73 0.50
CA LYS A 2 -11.36 -0.35 -0.08
C LYS A 2 -10.87 -0.64 -1.50
N GLY A 3 -11.15 -1.84 -2.00
CA GLY A 3 -10.75 -2.23 -3.36
C GLY A 3 -11.31 -1.29 -4.44
N ASP A 4 -12.51 -0.77 -4.21
CA ASP A 4 -13.19 0.14 -5.15
C ASP A 4 -12.49 1.50 -5.27
N ASP A 5 -11.85 1.97 -4.20
CA ASP A 5 -11.09 3.23 -4.22
C ASP A 5 -9.78 3.05 -4.99
N ILE A 6 -9.16 1.86 -4.92
CA ILE A 6 -7.89 1.56 -5.57
C ILE A 6 -8.07 1.46 -7.09
N ARG A 7 -9.19 0.91 -7.54
CA ARG A 7 -9.49 0.78 -8.98
C ARG A 7 -9.70 2.12 -9.69
N LYS A 8 -10.08 3.16 -8.95
CA LYS A 8 -10.28 4.53 -9.47
C LYS A 8 -8.97 5.31 -9.66
N LEU A 9 -7.86 4.84 -9.10
CA LEU A 9 -6.57 5.51 -9.20
C LEU A 9 -5.89 5.25 -10.54
N ASN A 10 -5.16 6.24 -11.04
CA ASN A 10 -4.27 6.09 -12.19
C ASN A 10 -2.99 5.32 -11.82
N ASP A 11 -2.28 4.76 -12.80
CA ASP A 11 -1.05 3.96 -12.56
C ASP A 11 0.04 4.77 -11.85
N GLU A 12 0.16 6.06 -12.17
CA GLU A 12 1.09 7.00 -11.52
C GLU A 12 0.71 7.26 -10.07
N GLU A 13 -0.58 7.47 -9.79
CA GLU A 13 -1.11 7.68 -8.43
C GLU A 13 -0.91 6.44 -7.56
N ILE A 14 -1.08 5.24 -8.13
CA ILE A 14 -0.78 3.98 -7.44
C ILE A 14 0.69 3.92 -7.03
N GLY A 15 1.61 4.37 -7.89
CA GLY A 15 3.04 4.43 -7.61
C GLY A 15 3.38 5.38 -6.46
N VAL A 16 2.84 6.60 -6.49
CA VAL A 16 3.03 7.60 -5.43
C VAL A 16 2.50 7.10 -4.09
N GLU A 17 1.32 6.49 -4.09
CA GLU A 17 0.70 6.00 -2.86
C GLU A 17 1.44 4.78 -2.29
N LEU A 18 2.00 3.92 -3.15
CA LEU A 18 2.89 2.83 -2.74
C LEU A 18 4.13 3.35 -2.02
N ALA A 19 4.75 4.42 -2.54
CA ALA A 19 5.91 5.04 -1.91
C ALA A 19 5.54 5.64 -0.55
N ARG A 20 4.39 6.33 -0.46
CA ARG A 20 3.88 6.91 0.80
C ARG A 20 3.65 5.85 1.87
N LEU A 21 2.95 4.77 1.54
CA LEU A 21 2.63 3.69 2.49
C LEU A 21 3.88 2.91 2.95
N ARG A 22 4.88 2.76 2.06
CA ARG A 22 6.18 2.17 2.44
C ARG A 22 6.93 3.08 3.41
N GLY A 23 6.94 4.39 3.16
CA GLY A 23 7.50 5.38 4.07
C GLY A 23 6.82 5.37 5.44
N GLU A 24 5.48 5.30 5.47
CA GLU A 24 4.72 5.21 6.72
C GLU A 24 5.03 3.92 7.50
N THR A 25 5.25 2.81 6.78
CA THR A 25 5.65 1.54 7.41
C THR A 25 7.03 1.65 8.06
N LEU A 26 7.99 2.32 7.40
CA LEU A 26 9.32 2.55 7.95
C LEU A 26 9.27 3.47 9.17
N ALA A 27 8.56 4.59 9.09
CA ALA A 27 8.39 5.52 10.19
C ALA A 27 7.70 4.87 11.41
N ARG A 28 6.75 3.95 11.19
CA ARG A 28 6.14 3.18 12.28
C ARG A 28 7.10 2.15 12.88
N ARG A 29 7.99 1.56 12.09
CA ARG A 29 9.04 0.65 12.60
C ARG A 29 10.08 1.36 13.44
N THR A 30 10.49 2.58 13.05
CA THR A 30 11.42 3.37 13.87
C THR A 30 10.77 3.79 15.18
N LYS A 31 9.52 4.27 15.13
CA LYS A 31 8.72 4.56 16.33
C LYS A 31 8.47 3.32 17.19
N ALA A 32 8.39 2.12 16.61
CA ALA A 32 8.25 0.87 17.36
C ALA A 32 9.38 0.62 18.36
N VAL A 33 10.57 1.10 18.02
CA VAL A 33 11.79 0.86 18.80
C VAL A 33 11.97 1.92 19.88
N SER A 34 11.57 3.18 19.60
CA SER A 34 11.79 4.31 20.51
C SER A 34 10.56 4.69 21.36
N GLU A 35 9.36 4.44 20.87
CA GLU A 35 8.09 4.89 21.45
C GLU A 35 7.13 3.71 21.65
N LYS A 36 6.24 3.80 22.65
CA LYS A 36 5.21 2.78 22.87
C LYS A 36 4.18 2.87 21.73
N ILE A 37 4.18 1.90 20.82
CA ILE A 37 3.12 1.82 19.81
C ILE A 37 1.80 1.51 20.50
N GLU A 38 0.88 2.48 20.47
CA GLU A 38 -0.47 2.29 21.01
C GLU A 38 -1.31 1.34 20.14
N ASN A 39 -1.09 1.34 18.81
CA ASN A 39 -1.88 0.54 17.88
C ASN A 39 -1.02 -0.20 16.84
N THR A 40 -0.63 -1.43 17.20
CA THR A 40 0.17 -2.32 16.35
C THR A 40 -0.60 -2.83 15.12
N SER A 41 -1.94 -2.87 15.19
CA SER A 41 -2.82 -3.30 14.10
C SER A 41 -2.74 -2.40 12.86
N GLN A 42 -2.38 -1.13 13.04
CA GLN A 42 -2.23 -0.18 11.93
C GLN A 42 -1.13 -0.61 10.95
N THR A 43 -0.02 -1.15 11.46
CA THR A 43 1.07 -1.65 10.62
C THR A 43 0.60 -2.81 9.73
N THR A 44 -0.24 -3.70 10.26
CA THR A 44 -0.83 -4.82 9.49
C THR A 44 -1.83 -4.31 8.45
N ASN A 45 -2.65 -3.31 8.79
CA ASN A 45 -3.60 -2.71 7.85
C ASN A 45 -2.90 -2.00 6.68
N ILE A 46 -1.81 -1.27 6.96
CA ILE A 46 -0.99 -0.60 5.93
C ILE A 46 -0.38 -1.63 4.98
N ARG A 47 0.19 -2.74 5.51
CA ARG A 47 0.69 -3.84 4.67
C ARG A 47 -0.40 -4.44 3.78
N ARG A 48 -1.62 -4.58 4.29
CA ARG A 48 -2.77 -5.06 3.49
C ARG A 48 -3.13 -4.09 2.36
N HIS A 49 -3.04 -2.78 2.59
CA HIS A 49 -3.26 -1.79 1.54
C HIS A 49 -2.17 -1.85 0.45
N ILE A 50 -0.89 -1.98 0.85
CA ILE A 50 0.23 -2.17 -0.09
C ILE A 50 0.00 -3.41 -0.97
N ALA A 51 -0.42 -4.53 -0.37
CA ALA A 51 -0.70 -5.75 -1.11
C ALA A 51 -1.81 -5.55 -2.16
N ARG A 52 -2.89 -4.84 -1.81
CA ARG A 52 -3.98 -4.56 -2.75
C ARG A 52 -3.54 -3.69 -3.93
N LEU A 53 -2.72 -2.66 -3.69
CA LEU A 53 -2.15 -1.81 -4.73
C LEU A 53 -1.28 -2.61 -5.72
N LEU A 54 -0.42 -3.50 -5.19
CA LEU A 54 0.43 -4.37 -6.01
C LEU A 54 -0.39 -5.39 -6.83
N THR A 55 -1.49 -5.90 -6.27
CA THR A 55 -2.40 -6.78 -7.00
C THR A 55 -3.03 -6.05 -8.19
N GLU A 56 -3.53 -4.83 -8.00
CA GLU A 56 -4.12 -4.05 -9.09
C GLU A 56 -3.09 -3.71 -10.18
N GLN A 57 -1.84 -3.35 -9.83
CA GLN A 57 -0.75 -3.20 -10.82
C GLN A 57 -0.51 -4.50 -11.60
N THR A 58 -0.52 -5.64 -10.92
CA THR A 58 -0.31 -6.94 -11.55
C THR A 58 -1.48 -7.30 -12.49
N VAL A 59 -2.72 -7.01 -12.08
CA VAL A 59 -3.92 -7.22 -12.91
C VAL A 59 -3.84 -6.35 -14.17
N ARG A 60 -3.52 -5.06 -14.03
CA ARG A 60 -3.35 -4.15 -15.18
C ARG A 60 -2.26 -4.62 -16.12
N ARG A 61 -1.10 -5.01 -15.59
CA ARG A 61 0.01 -5.57 -16.38
C ARG A 61 -0.35 -6.87 -17.09
N LYS A 62 -1.13 -7.75 -16.46
CA LYS A 62 -1.59 -8.99 -17.11
C LYS A 62 -2.60 -8.71 -18.22
N ALA A 63 -3.49 -7.73 -18.01
CA ALA A 63 -4.46 -7.32 -19.03
C ALA A 63 -3.77 -6.72 -20.28
N THR A 64 -2.67 -5.98 -20.12
CA THR A 64 -1.91 -5.47 -21.26
C THR A 64 -1.10 -6.55 -21.98
N VAL A 65 -0.59 -7.57 -21.27
CA VAL A 65 0.19 -8.67 -21.87
C VAL A 65 -0.68 -9.74 -22.54
N ALA A 66 -1.94 -9.90 -22.12
CA ALA A 66 -2.89 -10.83 -22.71
C ALA A 66 -3.55 -10.32 -24.02
N ARG A 67 -3.19 -9.11 -24.46
CA ARG A 67 -3.66 -8.47 -25.69
C ARG A 67 -2.58 -8.51 -26.76
#